data_AF-A0A4Q3FFA5-F1
#
_entry.id   AF-A0A4Q3FFA5-F1
#
_cell.length_a   1.000
_cell.length_b   1.000
_cell.length_c   1.000
_cell.angle_alpha   90.00
_cell.angle_beta   90.00
_cell.angle_gamma   90.00
#
_symmetry.space_group_name_H-M   'P 1'
#
loop_
_entity.id
_entity.type
_entity.pdbx_description
1 polymer ?
#
loop_
_entity_poly.entity_id
_entity_poly.type
_entity_poly.pdbx_seq_one_letter_code
_entity_poly.pdbx_strand_id
1 'polypeptide(L)'
;MMQEQINQYTAEINSFQPANAAELETFRIRFLGTKGLLKDLFDQFKTVSAEEKRSMGKGLNEFKQLAEAKYHTLKEQLETGSGQC
;
A
#
# COMPACT_ATOMS: atom_id res chain seq x y z
N MET A 1 14.03 2.11 11.66
CA MET A 1 13.28 0.96 12.23
C MET A 1 12.23 0.48 11.23
N MET A 2 11.70 -0.74 11.35
CA MET A 2 10.67 -1.26 10.42
C MET A 2 9.40 -0.37 10.40
N GLN A 3 9.11 0.31 11.51
CA GLN A 3 8.06 1.33 11.62
C GLN A 3 8.25 2.53 10.69
N GLU A 4 9.49 2.97 10.45
CA GLU A 4 9.76 4.04 9.49
C GLU A 4 9.45 3.57 8.08
N GLN A 5 9.78 2.33 7.72
CA GLN A 5 9.49 1.81 6.39
C GLN A 5 7.98 1.84 6.11
N ILE A 6 7.16 1.37 7.05
CA ILE A 6 5.69 1.42 6.92
C ILE A 6 5.20 2.86 6.75
N ASN A 7 5.71 3.80 7.54
CA ASN A 7 5.33 5.22 7.42
C ASN A 7 5.78 5.83 6.08
N GLN A 8 7.00 5.55 5.64
CA GLN A 8 7.54 6.00 4.36
C GLN A 8 6.68 5.46 3.21
N TYR A 9 6.40 4.16 3.19
CA TYR A 9 5.53 3.57 2.18
C TYR A 9 4.11 4.12 2.25
N THR A 10 3.58 4.39 3.44
CA THR A 10 2.26 5.01 3.61
C THR A 10 2.22 6.42 3.01
N ALA A 11 3.25 7.22 3.25
CA ALA A 11 3.39 8.55 2.66
C ALA A 11 3.56 8.48 1.13
N GLU A 12 4.32 7.49 0.65
CA GLU A 12 4.52 7.21 -0.77
C GLU A 12 3.18 6.84 -1.43
N ILE A 13 2.37 5.96 -0.82
CA ILE A 13 1.03 5.62 -1.28
C ILE A 13 0.13 6.86 -1.34
N ASN A 14 0.17 7.70 -0.32
CA ASN A 14 -0.69 8.89 -0.28
C ASN A 14 -0.31 9.93 -1.34
N SER A 15 1.00 10.12 -1.58
CA SER A 15 1.50 11.01 -2.64
C SER A 15 1.45 10.38 -4.03
N PHE A 16 1.32 9.05 -4.13
CA PHE A 16 1.22 8.38 -5.42
C PHE A 16 -0.10 8.73 -6.11
N GLN A 17 0.02 9.22 -7.33
CA GLN A 17 -1.11 9.67 -8.14
C GLN A 17 -0.89 9.20 -9.59
N PRO A 18 -1.50 8.08 -10.00
CA PRO A 18 -1.36 7.55 -11.35
C PRO A 18 -2.06 8.46 -12.36
N ALA A 19 -1.41 8.75 -13.48
CA ALA A 19 -2.01 9.49 -14.58
C ALA A 19 -2.86 8.59 -15.50
N ASN A 20 -2.65 7.28 -15.46
CA ASN A 20 -3.31 6.31 -16.33
C ASN A 20 -3.41 4.92 -15.66
N ALA A 21 -4.18 4.03 -16.29
CA ALA A 21 -4.38 2.67 -15.81
C ALA A 21 -3.07 1.87 -15.68
N ALA A 22 -2.05 2.13 -16.49
CA ALA A 22 -0.78 1.41 -16.41
C ALA A 22 0.04 1.78 -15.15
N GLU A 23 0.02 3.06 -14.75
CA GLU A 23 0.64 3.49 -13.48
C GLU A 23 -0.12 2.94 -12.27
N LEU A 24 -1.45 2.90 -12.34
CA LEU A 24 -2.29 2.30 -11.30
C LEU A 24 -1.99 0.80 -11.14
N GLU A 25 -1.84 0.06 -12.24
CA GLU A 25 -1.47 -1.36 -12.21
C GLU A 25 -0.05 -1.54 -11.65
N THR A 26 0.89 -0.68 -12.01
CA THR A 26 2.25 -0.67 -11.45
C THR A 26 2.22 -0.51 -9.93
N PHE A 27 1.41 0.43 -9.44
CA PHE A 27 1.20 0.62 -8.00
C PHE A 27 0.64 -0.65 -7.34
N ARG A 28 -0.40 -1.24 -7.93
CA ARG A 28 -0.99 -2.48 -7.42
C ARG A 28 0.05 -3.60 -7.35
N ILE A 29 0.85 -3.79 -8.38
CA ILE A 29 1.87 -4.83 -8.43
C ILE A 29 2.99 -4.56 -7.41
N ARG A 30 3.44 -3.30 -7.28
CA ARG A 30 4.49 -2.92 -6.32
C ARG A 30 4.04 -3.03 -4.87
N PHE A 31 2.82 -2.63 -4.53
CA PHE A 31 2.33 -2.61 -3.15
C PHE A 31 1.54 -3.86 -2.78
N LEU A 32 0.50 -4.20 -3.55
CA LEU A 32 -0.44 -5.30 -3.31
C LEU A 32 -0.05 -6.61 -4.02
N GLY A 33 0.96 -6.59 -4.88
CA GLY A 33 1.36 -7.75 -5.67
C GLY A 33 1.96 -8.87 -4.82
N THR A 34 1.98 -10.08 -5.39
CA THR A 34 2.50 -11.29 -4.73
C THR A 34 3.98 -11.20 -4.38
N LYS A 35 4.74 -10.34 -5.09
CA LYS A 35 6.15 -9.99 -4.82
C LYS A 35 6.31 -8.52 -4.40
N GLY A 36 5.22 -7.89 -3.95
CA GLY A 36 5.19 -6.49 -3.57
C GLY A 36 5.66 -6.23 -2.15
N LEU A 37 5.68 -4.95 -1.79
CA LEU A 37 6.04 -4.45 -0.47
C LEU A 37 5.22 -5.09 0.65
N LEU A 38 3.93 -5.39 0.41
CA LEU A 38 3.09 -6.05 1.42
C LEU A 38 3.63 -7.44 1.78
N LYS A 39 4.10 -8.22 0.81
CA LYS A 39 4.69 -9.54 1.03
C LYS A 39 5.99 -9.43 1.83
N ASP A 40 6.83 -8.47 1.45
CA ASP A 40 8.12 -8.21 2.08
C ASP A 40 7.96 -7.75 3.55
N LEU A 41 7.04 -6.81 3.79
CA LEU A 41 6.67 -6.37 5.13
C LEU A 41 6.10 -7.51 5.98
N PHE A 42 5.30 -8.41 5.40
CA PHE A 42 4.80 -9.59 6.11
C PHE A 42 5.91 -10.59 6.47
N ASP A 43 6.91 -10.74 5.60
CA ASP A 43 8.03 -11.66 5.84
C ASP A 43 8.95 -11.09 6.93
N GLN A 44 9.33 -9.82 6.81
CA GLN A 44 10.05 -9.09 7.85
C GLN A 44 9.28 -9.11 9.18
N PHE A 45 7.94 -9.00 9.16
CA PHE A 45 7.12 -9.08 10.38
C PHE A 45 7.20 -10.44 11.07
N LYS A 46 7.44 -11.54 10.34
CA LYS A 46 7.69 -12.83 10.99
C LYS A 46 9.01 -12.82 11.75
N THR A 47 9.99 -12.09 11.25
CA THR A 47 11.35 -11.96 11.85
C THR A 47 11.42 -11.00 13.03
N VAL A 48 10.46 -10.06 13.19
CA VAL A 48 10.49 -9.11 14.31
C VAL A 48 10.15 -9.76 15.67
N SER A 49 10.73 -9.19 16.73
CA SER A 49 10.52 -9.58 18.13
C SER A 49 9.07 -9.41 18.60
N ALA A 50 8.68 -10.10 19.67
CA ALA A 50 7.31 -10.09 20.18
C ALA A 50 6.78 -8.68 20.57
N GLU A 51 7.68 -7.81 21.02
CA GLU A 51 7.39 -6.40 21.31
C GLU A 51 6.98 -5.62 20.05
N GLU A 52 7.77 -5.70 18.99
CA GLU A 52 7.52 -5.06 17.70
C GLU A 52 6.28 -5.64 17.03
N LYS A 53 6.04 -6.95 17.15
CA LYS A 53 4.86 -7.61 16.57
C LYS A 53 3.54 -6.96 17.01
N ARG A 54 3.47 -6.43 18.23
CA ARG A 54 2.25 -5.81 18.76
C ARG A 54 1.94 -4.48 18.06
N SER A 55 2.96 -3.65 17.85
CA SER A 55 2.84 -2.35 17.17
C SER A 55 2.80 -2.51 15.64
N MET A 56 3.68 -3.34 15.09
CA MET A 56 3.77 -3.65 13.67
C MET A 56 2.53 -4.36 13.15
N GLY A 57 1.91 -5.27 13.91
CA GLY A 57 0.75 -6.03 13.43
C GLY A 57 -0.44 -5.13 13.12
N LYS A 58 -0.63 -4.09 13.95
CA LYS A 58 -1.64 -3.06 13.72
C LYS A 58 -1.28 -2.18 12.52
N GLY A 59 -0.03 -1.71 12.46
CA GLY A 59 0.48 -0.91 11.35
C GLY A 59 0.44 -1.63 9.99
N LEU A 60 0.71 -2.93 9.94
CA LEU A 60 0.63 -3.76 8.73
C LEU A 60 -0.81 -3.90 8.23
N ASN A 61 -1.75 -4.09 9.15
CA ASN A 61 -3.16 -4.19 8.79
C ASN A 61 -3.69 -2.85 8.26
N GLU A 62 -3.34 -1.74 8.92
CA GLU A 62 -3.66 -0.38 8.44
C GLU A 62 -2.99 -0.08 7.10
N PHE A 63 -1.71 -0.42 6.92
CA PHE A 63 -1.00 -0.24 5.66
C PHE A 63 -1.66 -1.01 4.52
N LYS A 64 -2.04 -2.27 4.75
CA LYS A 64 -2.76 -3.08 3.78
C LYS A 64 -4.08 -2.42 3.37
N GLN A 65 -4.89 -2.03 4.36
CA GLN A 65 -6.18 -1.37 4.11
C GLN A 65 -6.00 -0.04 3.37
N LEU A 66 -4.99 0.75 3.73
CA LEU A 66 -4.69 2.02 3.10
C LEU A 66 -4.25 1.85 1.64
N ALA A 67 -3.39 0.86 1.36
CA ALA A 67 -2.97 0.53 -0.01
C ALA A 67 -4.16 0.07 -0.87
N GLU A 68 -5.03 -0.79 -0.36
CA GLU A 68 -6.25 -1.23 -1.04
C GLU A 68 -7.22 -0.08 -1.27
N ALA A 69 -7.48 0.74 -0.25
CA ALA A 69 -8.36 1.90 -0.34
C ALA A 69 -7.83 2.93 -1.35
N LYS A 70 -6.54 3.26 -1.29
CA LYS A 70 -5.92 4.21 -2.23
C LYS A 70 -6.01 3.68 -3.66
N TYR A 71 -5.68 2.41 -3.89
CA TYR A 71 -5.84 1.79 -5.21
C TYR A 71 -7.27 1.91 -5.71
N HIS A 72 -8.27 1.58 -4.88
CA HIS A 72 -9.67 1.65 -5.27
C HIS A 72 -10.11 3.08 -5.59
N THR A 73 -9.73 4.05 -4.74
CA THR A 73 -9.99 5.47 -4.95
C THR A 73 -9.34 6.01 -6.22
N LEU A 74 -8.09 5.64 -6.51
CA LEU A 74 -7.40 6.05 -7.73
C LEU A 74 -7.99 5.38 -8.98
N LYS A 75 -8.39 4.11 -8.86
CA LYS A 75 -9.10 3.37 -9.91
C LYS A 75 -10.42 4.05 -10.24
N GLU A 76 -11.24 4.33 -9.23
CA GLU A 76 -12.48 5.08 -9.39
C GLU A 76 -12.21 6.46 -9.98
N GLN A 77 -11.19 7.21 -9.55
CA GLN A 77 -10.87 8.51 -10.16
C GLN A 77 -10.52 8.41 -11.65
N LEU A 78 -9.78 7.39 -12.06
CA LEU A 78 -9.44 7.15 -13.47
C LEU A 78 -10.67 6.70 -14.29
N GLU A 79 -11.54 5.89 -13.68
CA GLU A 79 -12.79 5.43 -14.31
C GLU A 79 -13.85 6.56 -14.39
N THR A 80 -14.01 7.34 -13.33
CA THR A 80 -14.99 8.45 -13.20
C THR A 80 -14.53 9.71 -13.94
N GLY A 81 -13.22 9.98 -14.01
CA GLY A 81 -12.65 11.05 -14.83
C GLY A 81 -12.90 10.87 -16.34
N SER A 82 -13.35 9.69 -16.77
CA SER A 82 -13.64 9.36 -18.16
C SER A 82 -15.15 9.27 -18.47
N GLY A 83 -16.05 9.51 -17.50
CA GLY A 83 -17.48 9.42 -17.79
C GLY A 83 -18.42 9.69 -16.62
N GLN A 84 -18.79 10.95 -16.43
CA GLN A 84 -20.17 11.45 -16.21
C GLN A 84 -20.08 12.98 -16.10
N CYS A 85 -20.45 13.73 -17.15
CA CYS A 85 -21.78 14.34 -17.35
C CYS A 85 -22.23 15.23 -16.20
#